data_AF-A0A7S0MIU8-F1
#
_entry.id   AF-A0A7S0MIU8-F1
#
_cell.length_a   1.000
_cell.length_b   1.000
_cell.length_c   1.000
_cell.angle_alpha   90.00
_cell.angle_beta   90.00
_cell.angle_gamma   90.00
#
_symmetry.space_group_name_H-M   'P 1'
#
loop_
_entity.id
_entity.type
_entity.pdbx_description
1 polymer ?
#
loop_
_entity_poly.entity_id
_entity_poly.type
_entity_poly.pdbx_seq_one_letter_code
_entity_poly.pdbx_strand_id
1 'polypeptide(L)'
;CGTEPCGHGEGTGDDTSTLDWVDVVLAVAGVMLWLGMLEVLTLSTRLSAFSYSIGVLASDMGRNFVVIGVLLLGFSSSMVVIERASPTSDGSFSGLGSAIMNLIQILINMGSPSLEGAETFTVIALVTFACLANVGMLNILIAQLSLSFETISRDTRAFAMAHRAQVCVEMEDLLPKSRRQKLFDSLGFDAPLEFDRGDIGVPGGLQALESVWSVRADPRFVPDRIRRYPGEADKESPWPDDDDDYDDSPPPAAPPQGKH
;
A
#
# COMPACT_ATOMS: atom_id res chain seq x y z
N CYS A 1 42.41 -43.79 -55.94
CA CYS A 1 41.52 -44.63 -55.11
C CYS A 1 42.00 -44.57 -53.67
N GLY A 2 41.73 -43.45 -52.99
CA GLY A 2 41.88 -43.31 -51.54
C GLY A 2 40.47 -43.37 -50.95
N THR A 3 40.25 -44.31 -50.04
CA THR A 3 39.00 -44.52 -49.32
C THR A 3 38.87 -43.49 -48.21
N GLU A 4 37.91 -42.57 -48.34
CA GLU A 4 37.46 -41.68 -47.26
C GLU A 4 36.69 -42.50 -46.20
N PRO A 5 36.92 -42.28 -44.90
CA PRO A 5 36.11 -42.89 -43.86
C PRO A 5 34.82 -42.11 -43.62
N CYS A 6 33.79 -42.90 -43.34
CA CYS A 6 32.39 -42.58 -43.15
C CYS A 6 32.12 -41.51 -42.11
N GLY A 7 31.07 -40.72 -42.39
CA GLY A 7 30.56 -39.65 -41.56
C GLY A 7 30.16 -40.10 -40.16
N HIS A 8 30.56 -39.28 -39.18
CA HIS A 8 29.88 -39.20 -37.91
C HIS A 8 28.54 -38.51 -38.14
N GLY A 9 27.46 -39.27 -37.97
CA GLY A 9 26.15 -38.68 -37.75
C GLY A 9 26.19 -37.91 -36.44
N GLU A 10 26.14 -36.58 -36.53
CA GLU A 10 25.65 -35.75 -35.43
C GLU A 10 24.20 -36.15 -35.20
N GLY A 11 23.99 -36.95 -34.16
CA GLY A 11 22.68 -37.11 -33.57
C GLY A 11 22.24 -35.74 -33.08
N THR A 12 21.31 -35.13 -33.81
CA THR A 12 20.40 -34.12 -33.28
C THR A 12 19.57 -34.82 -32.20
N GLY A 13 20.16 -34.89 -31.02
CA GLY A 13 19.48 -35.20 -29.78
C GLY A 13 18.38 -34.18 -29.60
N ASP A 14 17.18 -34.70 -29.44
CA ASP A 14 15.97 -34.01 -29.08
C ASP A 14 16.19 -33.34 -27.71
N ASP A 15 16.72 -32.11 -27.72
CA ASP A 15 16.75 -31.22 -26.55
C ASP A 15 15.32 -30.74 -26.27
N THR A 16 14.42 -31.67 -25.94
CA THR A 16 13.25 -31.37 -25.12
C THR A 16 13.80 -30.76 -23.84
N SER A 17 13.81 -29.43 -23.83
CA SER A 17 14.41 -28.58 -22.82
C SER A 17 13.66 -28.83 -21.53
N THR A 18 14.14 -29.80 -20.75
CA THR A 18 13.66 -30.03 -19.40
C THR A 18 13.92 -28.75 -18.65
N LEU A 19 12.86 -27.97 -18.43
CA LEU A 19 12.88 -26.73 -17.65
C LEU A 19 13.63 -27.01 -16.35
N ASP A 20 14.87 -26.55 -16.27
CA ASP A 20 15.69 -26.85 -15.11
C ASP A 20 15.10 -26.09 -13.92
N TRP A 21 15.15 -26.68 -12.73
CA TRP A 21 14.65 -26.03 -11.52
C TRP A 21 15.40 -24.71 -11.28
N VAL A 22 16.63 -24.59 -11.79
CA VAL A 22 17.42 -23.35 -11.79
C VAL A 22 16.68 -22.26 -12.55
N ASP A 23 16.18 -22.54 -13.76
CA ASP A 23 15.49 -21.57 -14.61
C ASP A 23 14.17 -21.13 -13.99
N VAL A 24 13.45 -22.05 -13.34
CA VAL A 24 12.23 -21.74 -12.58
C VAL A 24 12.54 -20.79 -11.41
N VAL A 25 13.57 -21.12 -10.63
CA VAL A 25 13.99 -20.29 -9.49
C VAL A 25 14.46 -18.91 -9.96
N LEU A 26 15.21 -18.85 -11.06
CA LEU A 26 15.69 -17.60 -11.63
C LEU A 26 14.52 -16.74 -12.15
N ALA A 27 13.53 -17.35 -12.81
CA ALA A 27 12.33 -16.66 -13.26
C ALA A 27 11.53 -16.10 -12.08
N VAL A 28 11.33 -16.90 -11.03
CA VAL A 28 10.66 -16.46 -9.80
C VAL A 28 11.42 -15.32 -9.13
N ALA A 29 12.75 -15.43 -9.02
CA ALA A 29 13.60 -14.38 -8.47
C ALA A 29 13.51 -13.09 -9.30
N GLY A 30 13.50 -13.20 -10.63
CA GLY A 30 13.30 -12.07 -11.54
C GLY A 30 11.96 -11.35 -11.30
N VAL A 31 10.87 -12.10 -11.16
CA VAL A 31 9.55 -11.54 -10.82
C VAL A 31 9.56 -10.89 -9.44
N MET A 32 10.16 -11.52 -8.43
CA MET A 32 10.28 -10.94 -7.09
C MET A 32 11.09 -9.64 -7.09
N LEU A 33 12.16 -9.56 -7.86
CA LEU A 33 12.95 -8.32 -8.03
C LEU A 33 12.09 -7.21 -8.66
N TRP A 34 11.32 -7.52 -9.69
CA TRP A 34 10.38 -6.54 -10.29
C TRP A 34 9.29 -6.10 -9.31
N LEU A 35 8.79 -7.00 -8.45
CA LEU A 35 7.87 -6.63 -7.38
C LEU A 35 8.55 -5.76 -6.32
N GLY A 36 9.80 -6.04 -5.96
CA GLY A 36 10.59 -5.21 -5.06
C GLY A 36 10.82 -3.80 -5.61
N MET A 37 10.93 -3.64 -6.93
CA MET A 37 10.99 -2.31 -7.56
C MET A 37 9.74 -1.45 -7.31
N LEU A 38 8.61 -2.03 -6.88
CA LEU A 38 7.44 -1.25 -6.46
C LEU A 38 7.72 -0.41 -5.20
N GLU A 39 8.76 -0.73 -4.41
CA GLU A 39 9.20 0.11 -3.28
C GLU A 39 9.64 1.50 -3.74
N VAL A 40 10.08 1.67 -4.99
CA VAL A 40 10.41 2.98 -5.57
C VAL A 40 9.19 3.92 -5.58
N LEU A 41 7.96 3.37 -5.61
CA LEU A 41 6.73 4.16 -5.52
C LEU A 41 6.61 4.92 -4.19
N THR A 42 7.28 4.46 -3.13
CA THR A 42 7.28 5.13 -1.82
C THR A 42 7.96 6.51 -1.85
N LEU A 43 8.85 6.75 -2.84
CA LEU A 43 9.55 8.02 -2.99
C LEU A 43 8.58 9.19 -3.22
N SER A 44 7.49 8.96 -3.96
CA SER A 44 6.45 9.97 -4.21
C SER A 44 5.35 9.88 -3.15
N THR A 45 4.99 11.01 -2.53
CA THR A 45 3.93 11.06 -1.51
C THR A 45 2.58 10.60 -2.06
N ARG A 46 2.30 10.91 -3.34
CA ARG A 46 1.05 10.51 -4.02
C ARG A 46 1.03 9.02 -4.33
N LEU A 47 2.14 8.46 -4.81
CA LEU A 47 2.23 7.04 -5.18
C LEU A 47 2.36 6.14 -3.95
N SER A 48 3.06 6.60 -2.91
CA SER A 48 3.16 5.91 -1.61
C SER A 48 1.79 5.77 -0.94
N ALA A 49 0.97 6.84 -0.98
CA ALA A 49 -0.40 6.80 -0.50
C ALA A 49 -1.22 5.75 -1.23
N PHE A 50 -1.17 5.75 -2.57
CA PHE A 50 -1.87 4.77 -3.39
C PHE A 50 -1.41 3.32 -3.15
N SER A 51 -0.10 3.09 -3.08
CA SER A 51 0.49 1.78 -2.79
C SER A 51 0.10 1.27 -1.39
N TYR A 52 0.09 2.14 -0.39
CA TYR A 52 -0.40 1.82 0.95
C TYR A 52 -1.87 1.41 0.92
N SER A 53 -2.73 2.16 0.20
CA SER A 53 -4.14 1.78 0.03
C SER A 53 -4.28 0.39 -0.57
N ILE A 54 -3.52 0.06 -1.62
CA ILE A 54 -3.54 -1.29 -2.22
C ILE A 54 -3.14 -2.36 -1.21
N GLY A 55 -2.09 -2.12 -0.41
CA GLY A 55 -1.63 -3.08 0.59
C GLY A 55 -2.68 -3.37 1.67
N VAL A 56 -3.30 -2.31 2.21
CA VAL A 56 -4.39 -2.46 3.19
C VAL A 56 -5.60 -3.14 2.57
N LEU A 57 -6.01 -2.75 1.36
CA LEU A 57 -7.12 -3.39 0.64
C LEU A 57 -6.86 -4.88 0.38
N ALA A 58 -5.63 -5.23 -0.03
CA ALA A 58 -5.26 -6.62 -0.27
C ALA A 58 -5.32 -7.46 1.02
N SER A 59 -4.92 -6.89 2.16
CA SER A 59 -5.06 -7.52 3.47
C SER A 59 -6.53 -7.76 3.83
N ASP A 60 -7.40 -6.77 3.61
CA ASP A 60 -8.83 -6.89 3.88
C ASP A 60 -9.51 -7.95 3.00
N MET A 61 -9.05 -8.12 1.76
CA MET A 61 -9.50 -9.17 0.84
C MET A 61 -9.10 -10.59 1.27
N GLY A 62 -8.12 -10.74 2.18
CA GLY A 62 -7.62 -12.04 2.64
C GLY A 62 -8.73 -12.98 3.12
N ARG A 63 -9.74 -12.44 3.81
CA ARG A 63 -10.89 -13.22 4.30
C ARG A 63 -11.72 -13.83 3.15
N ASN A 64 -11.88 -13.11 2.04
CA ASN A 64 -12.60 -13.62 0.88
C ASN A 64 -11.84 -14.75 0.17
N PHE A 65 -10.51 -14.68 0.10
CA PHE A 65 -9.71 -15.76 -0.46
C PHE A 65 -9.83 -17.06 0.34
N VAL A 66 -9.96 -16.98 1.67
CA VAL A 66 -10.22 -18.16 2.51
C VAL A 66 -11.57 -18.80 2.14
N VAL A 67 -12.62 -18.00 1.98
CA VAL A 67 -13.95 -18.51 1.57
C VAL A 67 -13.89 -19.15 0.19
N ILE A 68 -13.20 -18.52 -0.77
CA ILE A 68 -12.98 -19.08 -2.11
C ILE A 68 -12.22 -20.42 -2.01
N GLY A 69 -11.18 -20.50 -1.18
CA GLY A 69 -10.43 -21.74 -0.95
C GLY A 69 -11.29 -22.87 -0.40
N VAL A 70 -12.17 -22.58 0.57
CA VAL A 70 -13.12 -23.56 1.12
C VAL A 70 -14.13 -24.00 0.05
N LEU A 71 -14.66 -23.08 -0.75
CA LEU A 71 -15.56 -23.40 -1.86
C LEU A 71 -14.86 -24.27 -2.92
N LEU A 72 -13.63 -23.93 -3.30
CA LEU A 72 -12.83 -24.72 -4.25
C LEU A 72 -12.62 -26.13 -3.73
N LEU A 73 -12.22 -26.31 -2.47
CA LEU A 73 -12.02 -27.64 -1.89
C LEU A 73 -13.33 -28.43 -1.81
N GLY A 74 -14.42 -27.79 -1.37
CA GLY A 74 -15.74 -28.42 -1.29
C GLY A 74 -16.24 -28.91 -2.65
N PHE A 75 -16.25 -28.03 -3.66
CA PHE A 75 -16.68 -28.39 -5.00
C PHE A 75 -15.72 -29.36 -5.70
N SER A 76 -14.40 -29.23 -5.49
CA SER A 76 -13.43 -30.19 -6.02
C SER A 76 -13.66 -31.59 -5.47
N SER A 77 -13.91 -31.71 -4.17
CA SER A 77 -14.21 -33.01 -3.54
C SER A 77 -15.51 -33.61 -4.10
N SER A 78 -16.55 -32.79 -4.30
CA SER A 78 -17.79 -33.23 -4.93
C SER A 78 -17.59 -33.70 -6.36
N MET A 79 -16.79 -32.98 -7.15
CA MET A 79 -16.50 -33.35 -8.55
C MET A 79 -15.76 -34.68 -8.65
N VAL A 80 -14.78 -34.93 -7.78
CA VAL A 80 -14.06 -36.22 -7.74
C VAL A 80 -15.00 -37.37 -7.40
N VAL A 81 -15.99 -37.16 -6.52
CA VAL A 81 -16.97 -38.19 -6.17
C VAL A 81 -17.91 -38.49 -7.35
N ILE A 82 -18.38 -37.45 -8.05
CA ILE A 82 -19.24 -37.61 -9.23
C ILE A 82 -18.47 -38.30 -10.36
N GLU A 83 -17.22 -37.90 -10.61
CA GLU A 83 -16.35 -38.52 -11.62
C GLU A 83 -16.12 -40.01 -11.36
N ARG A 84 -16.00 -40.42 -10.09
CA ARG A 84 -15.87 -41.83 -9.73
C ARG A 84 -17.15 -42.64 -10.02
N ALA A 85 -18.31 -42.00 -9.95
CA ALA A 85 -19.58 -42.63 -10.28
C ALA A 85 -19.80 -42.70 -11.80
N SER A 86 -19.41 -41.64 -12.50
CA SER A 86 -19.59 -41.48 -13.95
C SER A 86 -18.33 -40.85 -14.55
N PRO A 87 -17.38 -41.66 -15.05
CA PRO A 87 -16.11 -41.14 -15.57
C PRO A 87 -16.31 -40.37 -16.87
N THR A 88 -15.71 -39.18 -16.95
CA THR A 88 -15.60 -38.40 -18.18
C THR A 88 -14.54 -38.99 -19.11
N SER A 89 -14.65 -38.70 -20.42
CA SER A 89 -13.73 -39.24 -21.44
C SER A 89 -12.27 -38.90 -21.18
N ASP A 90 -12.01 -37.74 -20.59
CA ASP A 90 -10.67 -37.15 -20.47
C ASP A 90 -10.11 -37.25 -19.04
N GLY A 91 -10.91 -37.77 -18.09
CA GLY A 91 -10.51 -37.89 -16.69
C GLY A 91 -10.18 -36.54 -16.04
N SER A 92 -10.81 -35.46 -16.51
CA SER A 92 -10.58 -34.07 -16.08
C SER A 92 -10.68 -33.91 -14.55
N PHE A 93 -11.53 -34.70 -13.90
CA PHE A 93 -11.78 -34.65 -12.46
C PHE A 93 -11.30 -35.90 -11.70
N SER A 94 -10.38 -36.68 -12.29
CA SER A 94 -9.90 -37.96 -11.73
C SER A 94 -9.21 -37.82 -10.37
N GLY A 95 -8.61 -36.66 -10.07
CA GLY A 95 -7.94 -36.38 -8.81
C GLY A 95 -8.34 -35.02 -8.21
N LEU A 96 -8.10 -34.85 -6.91
CA LEU A 96 -8.39 -33.59 -6.22
C LEU A 96 -7.57 -32.43 -6.81
N GLY A 97 -6.30 -32.66 -7.13
CA GLY A 97 -5.44 -31.63 -7.73
C GLY A 97 -5.90 -31.20 -9.13
N SER A 98 -6.28 -32.16 -9.99
CA SER A 98 -6.78 -31.84 -11.34
C SER A 98 -8.14 -31.13 -11.26
N ALA A 99 -9.02 -31.55 -10.35
CA ALA A 99 -10.29 -30.89 -10.10
C ALA A 99 -10.10 -29.45 -9.64
N ILE A 100 -9.21 -29.20 -8.67
CA ILE A 100 -8.90 -27.83 -8.20
C ILE A 100 -8.38 -26.98 -9.35
N MET A 101 -7.43 -27.49 -10.15
CA MET A 101 -6.88 -26.73 -11.28
C MET A 101 -7.93 -26.41 -12.33
N ASN A 102 -8.80 -27.35 -12.68
CA ASN A 102 -9.89 -27.13 -13.62
C ASN A 102 -10.93 -26.12 -13.09
N LEU A 103 -11.28 -26.19 -11.80
CA LEU A 103 -12.16 -25.19 -11.19
C LEU A 103 -11.51 -23.80 -11.12
N ILE A 104 -10.19 -23.71 -10.89
CA ILE A 104 -9.44 -22.44 -10.97
C ILE A 104 -9.43 -21.88 -12.39
N GLN A 105 -9.25 -22.72 -13.41
CA GLN A 105 -9.32 -22.28 -14.81
C GLN A 105 -10.70 -21.71 -15.16
N ILE A 106 -11.77 -22.30 -14.63
CA ILE A 106 -13.14 -21.79 -14.78
C ILE A 106 -13.33 -20.48 -14.00
N LEU A 107 -12.77 -20.37 -12.80
CA LEU A 107 -12.83 -19.16 -11.97
C LEU A 107 -12.12 -17.97 -12.64
N ILE A 108 -10.97 -18.21 -13.27
CA ILE A 108 -10.18 -17.18 -13.97
C ILE A 108 -10.68 -17.00 -15.42
N ASN A 109 -11.62 -17.84 -15.88
CA ASN A 109 -12.10 -17.88 -17.27
C ASN A 109 -10.96 -18.11 -18.30
N MET A 110 -9.97 -18.93 -17.92
CA MET A 110 -8.76 -19.20 -18.70
C MET A 110 -8.81 -20.55 -19.45
N GLY A 111 -9.81 -21.38 -19.19
CA GLY A 111 -9.95 -22.68 -19.84
C GLY A 111 -11.34 -23.29 -19.63
N SER A 112 -11.72 -24.19 -20.53
CA SER A 112 -12.95 -24.98 -20.43
C SER A 112 -12.60 -26.46 -20.30
N PRO A 113 -13.08 -27.17 -19.27
CA PRO A 113 -12.96 -28.62 -19.25
C PRO A 113 -13.76 -29.21 -20.42
N SER A 114 -13.26 -30.28 -21.02
CA SER A 114 -14.05 -31.08 -21.95
C SER A 114 -15.23 -31.70 -21.19
N LEU A 115 -16.43 -31.43 -21.68
CA LEU A 115 -17.69 -31.96 -21.13
C LEU A 115 -18.26 -33.08 -22.01
N GLU A 116 -17.44 -33.63 -22.90
CA GLU A 116 -17.86 -34.69 -23.81
C GLU A 116 -18.15 -35.97 -23.00
N GLY A 117 -19.39 -36.44 -23.06
CA GLY A 117 -19.86 -37.57 -22.26
C GLY A 117 -20.13 -37.27 -20.78
N ALA A 118 -20.09 -36.00 -20.36
CA ALA A 118 -20.37 -35.64 -18.97
C ALA A 118 -21.84 -35.87 -18.59
N GLU A 119 -22.06 -36.43 -17.40
CA GLU A 119 -23.40 -36.62 -16.83
C GLU A 119 -24.06 -35.26 -16.51
N THR A 120 -25.39 -35.19 -16.59
CA THR A 120 -26.16 -33.98 -16.29
C THR A 120 -25.84 -33.41 -14.90
N PHE A 121 -25.60 -34.26 -13.90
CA PHE A 121 -25.23 -33.81 -12.55
C PHE A 121 -23.89 -33.08 -12.50
N THR A 122 -22.89 -33.52 -13.27
CA THR A 122 -21.59 -32.84 -13.40
C THR A 122 -21.77 -31.44 -13.96
N VAL A 123 -22.57 -31.30 -15.03
CA VAL A 123 -22.85 -30.00 -15.66
C VAL A 123 -23.60 -29.07 -14.70
N ILE A 124 -24.61 -29.57 -13.99
CA ILE A 124 -25.36 -28.79 -12.99
C ILE A 124 -24.43 -28.32 -11.85
N ALA A 125 -23.58 -29.21 -11.33
CA ALA A 125 -22.63 -28.85 -10.28
C ALA A 125 -21.62 -27.78 -10.76
N LEU A 126 -21.17 -27.89 -12.01
CA LEU A 126 -20.24 -26.94 -12.63
C LEU A 126 -20.88 -25.56 -12.82
N VAL A 127 -22.10 -25.53 -13.35
CA VAL A 127 -22.87 -24.29 -13.53
C VAL A 127 -23.18 -23.64 -12.18
N THR A 128 -23.51 -24.44 -11.17
CA THR A 128 -23.77 -23.95 -9.81
C THR A 128 -22.51 -23.35 -9.21
N PHE A 129 -21.37 -24.02 -9.32
CA PHE A 129 -20.08 -23.49 -8.91
C PHE A 129 -19.74 -22.19 -9.63
N ALA A 130 -19.84 -22.17 -10.95
CA ALA A 130 -19.51 -21.00 -11.76
C ALA A 130 -20.41 -19.80 -11.41
N CYS A 131 -21.71 -20.03 -11.17
CA CYS A 131 -22.62 -18.98 -10.74
C CYS A 131 -22.24 -18.44 -9.34
N LEU A 132 -22.04 -19.33 -8.36
CA LEU A 132 -21.68 -18.91 -7.00
C LEU A 132 -20.34 -18.19 -6.95
N ALA A 133 -19.33 -18.69 -7.67
CA ALA A 133 -17.99 -18.14 -7.64
C ALA A 133 -17.86 -16.87 -8.50
N ASN A 134 -18.32 -16.88 -9.74
CA ASN A 134 -18.18 -15.72 -10.63
C ASN A 134 -19.24 -14.64 -10.38
N VAL A 135 -20.50 -15.00 -10.11
CA VAL A 135 -21.55 -14.00 -9.87
C VAL A 135 -21.65 -13.65 -8.39
N GLY A 136 -21.63 -14.62 -7.50
CA GLY A 136 -21.73 -14.37 -6.06
C GLY A 136 -20.46 -13.72 -5.51
N MET A 137 -19.34 -14.44 -5.59
CA MET A 137 -18.12 -14.03 -4.89
C MET A 137 -17.44 -12.82 -5.53
N LEU A 138 -17.39 -12.68 -6.86
CA LEU A 138 -16.79 -11.47 -7.46
C LEU A 138 -17.59 -10.21 -7.11
N ASN A 139 -18.92 -10.27 -7.09
CA ASN A 139 -19.73 -9.12 -6.71
C ASN A 139 -19.54 -8.73 -5.24
N ILE A 140 -19.45 -9.71 -4.34
CA ILE A 140 -19.12 -9.46 -2.93
C ILE A 140 -17.70 -8.88 -2.79
N LEU A 141 -16.73 -9.41 -3.55
CA LEU A 141 -15.35 -8.94 -3.54
C LEU A 141 -15.25 -7.48 -4.00
N ILE A 142 -15.95 -7.12 -5.08
CA ILE A 142 -16.03 -5.74 -5.57
C ILE A 142 -16.70 -4.84 -4.53
N ALA A 143 -17.82 -5.27 -3.94
CA ALA A 143 -18.51 -4.49 -2.91
C ALA A 143 -17.62 -4.23 -1.70
N GLN A 144 -16.90 -5.27 -1.22
CA GLN A 144 -15.97 -5.11 -0.10
C GLN A 144 -14.80 -4.21 -0.46
N LEU A 145 -14.25 -4.32 -1.66
CA LEU A 145 -13.17 -3.45 -2.13
C LEU A 145 -13.63 -1.99 -2.17
N SER A 146 -14.84 -1.70 -2.66
CA SER A 146 -15.38 -0.34 -2.68
C SER A 146 -15.59 0.24 -1.28
N LEU A 147 -16.20 -0.53 -0.36
CA LEU A 147 -16.44 -0.07 1.02
C LEU A 147 -15.12 0.16 1.78
N SER A 148 -14.16 -0.74 1.60
CA SER A 148 -12.84 -0.62 2.22
C SER A 148 -12.07 0.56 1.64
N PHE A 149 -12.15 0.77 0.32
CA PHE A 149 -11.50 1.90 -0.35
C PHE A 149 -12.05 3.24 0.12
N GLU A 150 -13.37 3.39 0.24
CA GLU A 150 -13.98 4.62 0.76
C GLU A 150 -13.46 4.94 2.16
N THR A 151 -13.43 3.95 3.05
CA THR A 151 -12.93 4.08 4.42
C THR A 151 -11.46 4.51 4.46
N ILE A 152 -10.60 3.86 3.66
CA ILE A 152 -9.16 4.10 3.65
C ILE A 152 -8.82 5.42 2.95
N SER A 153 -9.54 5.77 1.88
CA SER A 153 -9.23 6.93 1.02
C SER A 153 -9.23 8.25 1.80
N ARG A 154 -10.04 8.35 2.86
CA ARG A 154 -10.14 9.54 3.71
C ARG A 154 -8.86 9.81 4.49
N ASP A 155 -8.19 8.76 4.97
CA ASP A 155 -7.05 8.86 5.89
C ASP A 155 -5.71 8.47 5.25
N THR A 156 -5.72 8.05 3.98
CA THR A 156 -4.53 7.52 3.28
C THR A 156 -3.35 8.49 3.32
N ARG A 157 -3.60 9.80 3.18
CA ARG A 157 -2.52 10.80 3.20
C ARG A 157 -1.80 10.84 4.55
N ALA A 158 -2.54 10.76 5.66
CA ALA A 158 -1.97 10.79 6.99
C ALA A 158 -1.13 9.54 7.25
N PHE A 159 -1.66 8.36 6.89
CA PHE A 159 -0.90 7.10 6.98
C PHE A 159 0.36 7.10 6.09
N ALA A 160 0.27 7.63 4.87
CA ALA A 160 1.43 7.74 3.99
C ALA A 160 2.53 8.66 4.58
N MET A 161 2.14 9.76 5.23
CA MET A 161 3.08 10.65 5.92
C MET A 161 3.70 9.97 7.15
N ALA A 162 2.91 9.25 7.94
CA ALA A 162 3.40 8.50 9.10
C ALA A 162 4.38 7.38 8.69
N HIS A 163 4.04 6.61 7.66
CA HIS A 163 4.91 5.55 7.12
C HIS A 163 6.23 6.13 6.59
N ARG A 164 6.19 7.26 5.87
CA ARG A 164 7.42 7.93 5.42
C ARG A 164 8.27 8.42 6.59
N ALA A 165 7.65 8.98 7.62
CA ALA A 165 8.37 9.42 8.82
C ALA A 165 9.06 8.22 9.51
N GLN A 166 8.36 7.09 9.63
CA GLN A 166 8.93 5.85 10.16
C GLN A 166 10.16 5.40 9.34
N VAL A 167 10.03 5.30 8.01
CA VAL A 167 11.14 4.92 7.12
C VAL A 167 12.31 5.89 7.26
N CYS A 168 12.07 7.20 7.38
CA CYS A 168 13.12 8.18 7.61
C CYS A 168 13.86 7.94 8.93
N VAL A 169 13.15 7.62 10.02
CA VAL A 169 13.76 7.33 11.33
C VAL A 169 14.56 6.02 11.29
N GLU A 170 14.05 4.98 10.64
CA GLU A 170 14.76 3.72 10.45
C GLU A 170 16.04 3.92 9.62
N MET A 171 15.97 4.72 8.55
CA MET A 171 17.14 5.10 7.75
C MET A 171 18.14 5.94 8.54
N GLU A 172 17.66 6.80 9.45
CA GLU A 172 18.52 7.58 10.33
C GLU A 172 19.27 6.69 11.33
N ASP A 173 18.62 5.65 11.85
CA ASP A 173 19.26 4.73 12.80
C ASP A 173 20.44 3.96 12.17
N LEU A 174 20.36 3.69 10.86
CA LEU A 174 21.45 3.09 10.08
C LEU A 174 22.65 4.05 9.86
N LEU A 175 22.51 5.35 10.16
CA LEU A 175 23.60 6.31 9.98
C LEU A 175 24.61 6.28 11.14
N PRO A 176 25.92 6.42 10.85
CA PRO A 176 26.93 6.56 11.88
C PRO A 176 26.69 7.81 12.73
N LYS A 177 26.99 7.73 14.03
CA LYS A 177 26.76 8.81 15.01
C LYS A 177 27.33 10.16 14.58
N SER A 178 28.45 10.17 13.87
CA SER A 178 29.08 11.39 13.36
C SER A 178 28.22 12.13 12.32
N ARG A 179 27.46 11.42 11.47
CA ARG A 179 26.55 12.04 10.50
C ARG A 179 25.29 12.55 11.19
N ARG A 180 24.75 11.80 12.15
CA ARG A 180 23.60 12.24 12.97
C ARG A 180 23.93 13.53 13.73
N GLN A 181 25.11 13.61 14.35
CA GLN A 181 25.53 14.83 15.04
C GLN A 181 25.61 16.02 14.07
N LYS A 182 26.25 15.85 12.91
CA LYS A 182 26.30 16.92 11.90
C LYS A 182 24.92 17.36 11.42
N LEU A 183 23.98 16.42 11.26
CA LEU A 183 22.61 16.73 10.88
C LEU A 183 21.91 17.53 11.99
N PHE A 184 22.04 17.09 13.25
CA PHE A 184 21.53 17.80 14.41
C PHE A 184 22.08 19.23 14.51
N ASP A 185 23.40 19.39 14.41
CA ASP A 185 24.07 20.69 14.45
C ASP A 185 23.61 21.58 13.28
N SER A 186 23.33 21.00 12.10
CA SER A 186 22.86 21.74 10.92
C SER A 186 21.42 22.26 11.03
N LEU A 187 20.60 21.66 11.89
CA LEU A 187 19.22 22.10 12.12
C LEU A 187 19.14 23.35 13.01
N GLY A 188 20.23 23.68 13.73
CA GLY A 188 20.33 24.92 14.49
C GLY A 188 19.37 25.00 15.68
N PHE A 189 19.03 23.87 16.30
CA PHE A 189 18.10 23.85 17.44
C PHE A 189 18.59 24.67 18.64
N ASP A 190 19.89 24.95 18.74
CA ASP A 190 20.44 25.80 19.79
C ASP A 190 20.18 27.31 19.56
N ALA A 191 19.79 27.71 18.35
CA ALA A 191 19.56 29.11 18.01
C ALA A 191 18.19 29.59 18.53
N PRO A 192 18.10 30.80 19.12
CA PRO A 192 16.82 31.43 19.46
C PRO A 192 15.98 31.64 18.20
N LEU A 193 14.67 31.37 18.29
CA LEU A 193 13.74 31.55 17.18
C LEU A 193 13.06 32.92 17.23
N GLU A 194 13.05 33.65 16.13
CA GLU A 194 12.29 34.92 16.05
C GLU A 194 10.80 34.63 15.75
N PHE A 195 9.89 35.12 16.60
CA PHE A 195 8.44 35.00 16.38
C PHE A 195 7.91 36.14 15.51
N ASP A 196 8.43 37.35 15.71
CA ASP A 196 8.07 38.57 15.01
C ASP A 196 9.26 39.54 15.05
N ARG A 197 9.24 40.63 14.28
CA ARG A 197 10.36 41.59 14.21
C ARG A 197 10.75 42.10 15.59
N GLY A 198 11.88 41.63 16.11
CA GLY A 198 12.41 42.01 17.43
C GLY A 198 11.88 41.20 18.62
N ASP A 199 11.10 40.14 18.39
CA ASP A 199 10.62 39.21 19.40
C ASP A 199 11.39 37.88 19.32
N ILE A 200 12.38 37.74 20.20
CA ILE A 200 13.27 36.57 20.24
C ILE A 200 12.69 35.55 21.21
N GLY A 201 12.20 34.45 20.64
CA GLY A 201 11.72 33.27 21.33
C GLY A 201 12.81 32.33 21.83
N VAL A 202 12.36 31.30 22.53
CA VAL A 202 13.22 30.25 23.09
C VAL A 202 13.86 29.38 21.99
N PRO A 203 15.08 28.84 22.21
CA PRO A 203 15.68 27.86 21.31
C PRO A 203 14.94 26.52 21.36
N GLY A 204 15.24 25.63 20.41
CA GLY A 204 14.74 24.25 20.37
C GLY A 204 13.64 23.97 19.35
N GLY A 205 13.34 24.93 18.47
CA GLY A 205 12.35 24.73 17.40
C GLY A 205 12.92 24.93 16.00
N LEU A 206 12.08 24.71 14.99
CA LEU A 206 12.37 24.95 13.59
C LEU A 206 11.41 26.03 13.05
N GLN A 207 11.93 27.12 12.50
CA GLN A 207 11.09 28.14 11.87
C GLN A 207 10.60 27.61 10.51
N ALA A 208 9.27 27.50 10.35
CA ALA A 208 8.66 27.07 9.10
C ALA A 208 7.79 28.20 8.54
N LEU A 209 7.95 28.48 7.24
CA LEU A 209 7.08 29.42 6.52
C LEU A 209 5.82 28.67 6.08
N GLU A 210 4.69 28.96 6.71
CA GLU A 210 3.40 28.44 6.31
C GLU A 210 2.59 29.48 5.53
N SER A 211 1.75 29.02 4.60
CA SER A 211 0.87 29.93 3.86
C SER A 211 -0.25 30.43 4.77
N VAL A 212 -0.52 31.74 4.75
CA VAL A 212 -1.60 32.35 5.55
C VAL A 212 -2.96 31.68 5.27
N TRP A 213 -3.19 31.26 4.03
CA TRP A 213 -4.42 30.59 3.60
C TRP A 213 -4.58 29.18 4.17
N SER A 214 -3.50 28.39 4.30
CA SER A 214 -3.58 27.05 4.88
C SER A 214 -3.87 27.10 6.39
N VAL A 215 -3.31 28.09 7.08
CA VAL A 215 -3.46 28.24 8.53
C VAL A 215 -4.86 28.74 8.88
N ARG A 216 -5.38 29.74 8.16
CA ARG A 216 -6.73 30.32 8.41
C ARG A 216 -7.89 29.41 8.04
N ALA A 217 -7.65 28.36 7.25
CA ALA A 217 -8.68 27.41 6.84
C ALA A 217 -8.91 26.26 7.84
N ASP A 218 -8.02 26.05 8.83
CA ASP A 218 -8.22 25.03 9.86
C ASP A 218 -9.32 25.48 10.84
N PRO A 219 -10.33 24.65 11.14
CA PRO A 219 -11.37 24.97 12.13
C PRO A 219 -10.83 25.30 13.54
N ARG A 220 -9.60 24.87 13.85
CA ARG A 220 -8.90 25.13 15.12
C ARG A 220 -8.01 26.38 15.07
N PHE A 221 -8.05 27.12 13.96
CA PHE A 221 -7.35 28.38 13.84
C PHE A 221 -7.95 29.39 14.82
N VAL A 222 -7.11 29.87 15.73
CA VAL A 222 -7.42 30.98 16.61
C VAL A 222 -6.53 32.13 16.14
N PRO A 223 -7.10 33.28 15.73
CA PRO A 223 -6.33 34.48 15.45
C PRO A 223 -5.45 34.82 16.66
N ASP A 224 -4.18 35.13 16.41
CA ASP A 224 -3.19 35.53 17.42
C ASP A 224 -3.10 34.60 18.66
N ARG A 225 -2.67 33.35 18.44
CA ARG A 225 -2.43 32.38 19.53
C ARG A 225 -1.40 32.82 20.57
N ILE A 226 -0.60 33.84 20.28
CA ILE A 226 0.45 34.31 21.17
C ILE A 226 -0.14 35.42 22.03
N ARG A 227 -0.50 35.10 23.28
CA ARG A 227 -0.86 36.12 24.25
C ARG A 227 0.41 36.84 24.70
N ARG A 228 0.51 38.13 24.36
CA ARG A 228 1.63 38.99 24.75
C ARG A 228 1.23 39.78 25.99
N TYR A 229 1.93 39.56 27.09
CA TYR A 229 1.70 40.32 28.33
C TYR A 229 2.73 41.44 28.44
N PRO A 230 2.32 42.71 28.56
CA PRO A 230 3.25 43.81 28.77
C PRO A 230 3.81 43.76 30.21
N GLY A 231 5.13 43.67 30.36
CA GLY A 231 5.80 43.73 31.67
C GLY A 231 7.12 42.95 31.72
N GLU A 232 7.94 43.21 32.73
CA GLU A 232 9.08 42.34 33.06
C GLU A 232 8.52 41.09 33.76
N ALA A 233 8.77 39.90 33.18
CA ALA A 233 8.35 38.64 33.75
C ALA A 233 9.22 38.32 34.98
N ASP A 234 8.72 38.59 36.18
CA ASP A 234 9.35 38.20 37.43
C ASP A 234 8.88 36.80 37.87
N LYS A 235 9.74 36.03 38.54
CA LYS A 235 9.48 34.65 38.95
C LYS A 235 8.35 34.53 39.97
N GLU A 236 8.10 35.59 40.75
CA GLU A 236 7.03 35.65 41.74
C GLU A 236 5.72 36.24 41.20
N SER A 237 5.72 36.76 39.97
CA SER A 237 4.50 37.27 39.36
C SER A 237 3.63 36.10 38.89
N PRO A 238 2.38 35.99 39.37
CA PRO A 238 1.46 34.97 38.88
C PRO A 238 1.11 35.24 37.42
N TRP A 239 0.79 34.18 36.68
CA TRP A 239 0.18 34.33 35.36
C TRP A 239 -1.17 35.03 35.52
N PRO A 240 -1.53 35.98 34.63
CA PRO A 240 -2.83 36.63 34.66
C PRO A 240 -3.96 35.64 34.39
N ASP A 241 -5.13 35.90 34.99
CA ASP A 241 -6.30 35.05 34.89
C ASP A 241 -6.89 35.08 33.47
N ASP A 242 -7.49 33.97 33.03
CA ASP A 242 -8.03 33.79 31.67
C ASP A 242 -9.23 34.69 31.33
N ASP A 243 -9.80 35.39 32.32
CA ASP A 243 -11.04 36.18 32.23
C ASP A 243 -10.83 37.67 31.92
N ASP A 244 -9.58 38.13 31.75
CA ASP A 244 -9.30 39.50 31.33
C ASP A 244 -9.66 39.69 29.84
N ASP A 245 -10.89 40.16 29.58
CA ASP A 245 -11.38 40.64 28.28
C ASP A 245 -10.43 41.74 27.74
N TYR A 246 -9.42 41.34 26.97
CA TYR A 246 -8.56 42.25 26.23
C TYR A 246 -9.35 42.83 25.05
N ASP A 247 -9.48 44.16 25.03
CA ASP A 247 -10.04 44.93 23.92
C ASP A 247 -9.15 44.75 22.67
N ASP A 248 -9.57 43.88 21.75
CA ASP A 248 -8.94 43.56 20.45
C ASP A 248 -9.10 44.72 19.44
N SER A 249 -9.17 45.96 19.93
CA SER A 249 -9.28 47.16 19.11
C SER A 249 -7.96 47.42 18.39
N PRO A 250 -7.97 47.57 17.04
CA PRO A 250 -6.75 47.84 16.30
C PRO A 250 -6.11 49.15 16.77
N PRO A 251 -4.76 49.21 16.86
CA PRO A 251 -4.08 50.41 17.33
C PRO A 251 -4.46 51.61 16.45
N PRO A 252 -4.70 52.80 17.04
CA PRO A 252 -5.05 53.99 16.28
C PRO A 252 -3.96 54.28 15.25
N ALA A 253 -4.37 54.50 14.00
CA ALA A 253 -3.48 54.75 12.89
C ALA A 253 -2.48 55.88 13.23
N ALA A 254 -1.19 55.62 13.01
CA ALA A 254 -0.13 56.58 13.25
C ALA A 254 -0.44 57.91 12.52
N PRO A 255 -0.23 59.07 13.18
CA PRO A 255 -0.46 60.36 12.53
C PRO A 255 0.47 60.49 11.31
N PRO A 256 -0.01 61.12 10.22
CA PRO A 256 0.76 61.23 8.98
C PRO A 256 2.08 61.95 9.26
N GLN A 257 3.19 61.29 8.92
CA GLN A 257 4.52 61.89 8.98
C GLN A 257 4.53 63.11 8.06
N GLY A 258 4.66 64.29 8.67
CA GLY A 258 4.80 65.56 7.97
C GLY A 258 6.05 65.55 7.11
N LYS A 259 5.90 65.95 5.85
CA LYS A 259 7.01 66.24 4.95
C LYS A 259 7.81 67.42 5.51
N HIS A 260 9.10 67.21 5.77
CA HIS A 260 10.13 68.24 5.70
C HIS A 260 11.39 67.66 5.10
#